data_AF-X1RCR5-F1
#
_entry.id   AF-X1RCR5-F1
#
_cell.length_a   1.000
_cell.length_b   1.000
_cell.length_c   1.000
_cell.angle_alpha   90.00
_cell.angle_beta   90.00
_cell.angle_gamma   90.00
#
_symmetry.space_group_name_H-M   'P 1'
#
loop_
_entity.id
_entity.type
_entity.pdbx_description
1 polymer ?
#
loop_
_entity_poly.entity_id
_entity_poly.type
_entity_poly.pdbx_seq_one_letter_code
_entity_poly.pdbx_strand_id
1 'polypeptide(L)' 'MADPSKPKPKQPRSSWIDPELDEIGVIMFEGFFKTFTALGYSIRQATHLANMRALEKQKEMKH' A
#
# COMPACT_ATOMS: atom_id res chain seq x y z
N MET A 1 -9.97 -19.66 27.83
CA MET A 1 -9.12 -20.41 26.89
C MET A 1 -9.57 -20.03 25.48
N ALA A 2 -8.67 -19.60 24.58
CA ALA A 2 -9.04 -19.13 23.24
C ALA A 2 -9.17 -20.31 22.26
N ASP A 3 -10.28 -20.36 21.53
CA ASP A 3 -10.65 -21.43 20.59
C ASP A 3 -9.75 -21.43 19.33
N PRO A 4 -9.04 -22.54 19.02
CA PRO A 4 -8.12 -22.63 17.88
C PRO A 4 -8.83 -22.77 16.52
N SER A 5 -10.17 -22.83 16.49
CA SER A 5 -10.97 -23.07 15.28
C SER A 5 -11.27 -21.80 14.47
N LYS A 6 -10.81 -20.62 14.91
CA LYS A 6 -11.01 -19.37 14.16
C LYS A 6 -9.94 -19.24 13.08
N PRO A 7 -10.29 -19.03 11.80
CA PRO A 7 -9.30 -18.66 10.80
C PRO A 7 -8.62 -17.38 11.30
N LYS A 8 -7.28 -17.42 11.41
CA LYS A 8 -6.50 -16.20 11.61
C LYS A 8 -6.99 -15.19 10.57
N PRO A 9 -7.31 -13.94 10.95
CA PRO A 9 -7.55 -12.91 9.95
C PRO A 9 -6.35 -12.98 9.00
N LYS A 10 -6.61 -13.25 7.71
CA LYS A 10 -5.58 -13.18 6.68
C LYS A 10 -4.98 -11.80 6.87
N GLN A 11 -3.78 -11.75 7.43
CA GLN A 11 -3.06 -10.50 7.54
C GLN A 11 -3.05 -9.94 6.13
N PRO A 12 -3.60 -8.73 5.89
CA PRO A 12 -3.51 -8.15 4.57
C PRO A 12 -2.02 -8.15 4.20
N ARG A 13 -1.69 -8.39 2.93
CA ARG A 13 -0.31 -8.39 2.38
C ARG A 13 0.43 -7.06 2.59
N SER A 14 -0.11 -6.16 3.39
CA SER A 14 -0.06 -4.72 3.26
C SER A 14 0.14 -4.03 4.61
N SER A 15 0.87 -4.64 5.56
CA SER A 15 1.25 -3.93 6.80
C SER A 15 2.02 -2.62 6.54
N TRP A 16 2.42 -2.37 5.29
CA TRP A 16 3.14 -1.20 4.80
C TRP A 16 2.31 -0.30 3.87
N ILE A 17 1.18 -0.79 3.36
CA ILE A 17 0.32 -0.05 2.41
C ILE A 17 -0.73 0.71 3.20
N ASP A 18 -0.99 1.94 2.80
CA ASP A 18 -2.00 2.77 3.45
C ASP A 18 -3.41 2.14 3.33
N PRO A 19 -4.16 1.97 4.45
CA PRO A 19 -5.50 1.40 4.42
C PRO A 19 -6.54 2.25 3.67
N GLU A 20 -6.27 3.52 3.38
CA GLU A 20 -7.16 4.39 2.61
C GLU A 20 -7.18 4.07 1.10
N LEU A 21 -6.22 3.27 0.61
CA LEU A 21 -6.12 2.91 -0.80
C LEU A 21 -7.18 1.86 -1.18
N ASP A 22 -7.96 2.19 -2.21
CA ASP A 22 -8.81 1.21 -2.90
C ASP A 22 -7.99 0.40 -3.91
N GLU A 23 -8.63 -0.50 -4.67
CA GLU A 23 -7.93 -1.39 -5.61
C GLU A 23 -7.10 -0.61 -6.66
N ILE A 24 -7.61 0.51 -7.15
CA ILE A 24 -6.87 1.38 -8.08
C ILE A 24 -5.69 2.04 -7.36
N GLY A 25 -5.92 2.51 -6.12
CA GLY A 25 -4.88 3.01 -5.23
C GLY A 25 -3.74 2.02 -5.02
N VAL A 26 -4.05 0.74 -4.80
CA VAL A 26 -3.06 -0.32 -4.60
C VAL A 26 -2.23 -0.55 -5.87
N ILE A 27 -2.85 -0.55 -7.05
CA ILE A 27 -2.13 -0.69 -8.33
C ILE A 27 -1.16 0.49 -8.53
N MET A 28 -1.60 1.72 -8.24
CA MET A 28 -0.74 2.90 -8.31
C MET A 28 0.41 2.83 -7.32
N PHE A 29 0.13 2.41 -6.07
CA PHE A 29 1.16 2.20 -5.05
C PHE A 29 2.25 1.26 -5.56
N GLU A 30 1.89 0.11 -6.14
CA GLU A 30 2.88 -0.85 -6.64
C GLU A 30 3.77 -0.26 -7.74
N GLY A 31 3.18 0.54 -8.66
CA GLY A 31 3.93 1.24 -9.69
C GLY A 31 4.90 2.27 -9.12
N PHE A 32 4.44 3.11 -8.19
CA PHE A 32 5.28 4.10 -7.53
C PHE A 32 6.37 3.47 -6.67
N PHE A 33 6.04 2.40 -5.93
CA PHE A 33 6.99 1.69 -5.09
C PHE A 33 8.12 1.07 -5.92
N LYS A 34 7.81 0.41 -7.03
CA LYS A 34 8.82 -0.08 -7.99
C LYS A 34 9.69 1.05 -8.55
N THR A 35 9.08 2.20 -8.84
CA THR A 35 9.80 3.37 -9.34
C THR A 35 10.79 3.91 -8.29
N PHE A 36 10.34 4.13 -7.05
CA PHE A 36 11.20 4.66 -6.00
C PHE A 36 12.29 3.68 -5.57
N THR A 37 12.00 2.38 -5.51
CA THR A 37 13.05 1.37 -5.26
C THR A 37 14.09 1.35 -6.38
N ALA A 38 13.69 1.46 -7.64
CA ALA A 38 14.61 1.54 -8.78
C ALA A 38 15.46 2.82 -8.76
N LEU A 39 14.95 3.91 -8.20
CA LEU A 39 15.69 5.17 -7.98
C LEU A 39 16.64 5.12 -6.78
N GLY A 40 16.71 3.99 -6.06
CA GLY A 40 17.62 3.79 -4.93
C GLY A 40 17.09 4.28 -3.58
N TYR A 41 15.80 4.61 -3.47
CA TYR A 41 15.21 4.93 -2.17
C TYR A 41 15.15 3.69 -1.28
N SER A 42 15.37 3.87 0.02
CA SER A 42 15.16 2.80 0.99
C SER A 42 13.71 2.29 0.97
N ILE A 43 13.48 1.04 1.35
CA ILE A 43 12.13 0.45 1.39
C ILE A 43 11.15 1.37 2.14
N ARG A 44 11.56 1.90 3.30
CA ARG A 44 10.72 2.81 4.10
C ARG A 44 10.36 4.10 3.34
N GLN A 45 11.33 4.72 2.67
CA GLN A 45 11.09 5.95 1.89
C GLN A 45 10.22 5.65 0.66
N ALA A 46 10.52 4.57 -0.07
CA ALA A 46 9.77 4.15 -1.24
C ALA A 46 8.30 3.86 -0.89
N THR A 47 8.06 3.15 0.21
CA THR A 47 6.70 2.89 0.73
C THR A 47 5.98 4.20 1.05
N HIS A 48 6.62 5.10 1.81
CA HIS A 48 6.00 6.35 2.21
C HIS A 48 5.63 7.21 0.98
N LEU A 49 6.57 7.39 0.05
CA LEU A 49 6.35 8.16 -1.17
C LEU A 49 5.30 7.51 -2.07
N ALA A 50 5.30 6.18 -2.19
CA ALA A 50 4.31 5.46 -2.99
C ALA A 50 2.90 5.60 -2.42
N ASN A 51 2.72 5.51 -1.10
CA ASN A 51 1.43 5.75 -0.45
C ASN A 51 0.94 7.20 -0.72
N MET A 52 1.80 8.19 -0.49
CA MET A 52 1.47 9.61 -0.74
C MET A 52 1.04 9.85 -2.20
N ARG A 53 1.82 9.34 -3.17
CA ARG A 53 1.52 9.53 -4.60
C ARG A 53 0.27 8.77 -5.06
N ALA A 54 0.07 7.55 -4.56
CA ALA A 54 -1.11 6.76 -4.87
C ALA A 54 -2.38 7.46 -4.36
N LEU A 55 -2.36 7.98 -3.13
CA LEU A 55 -3.49 8.74 -2.56
C LEU A 55 -3.75 10.05 -3.31
N GLU A 56 -2.70 10.80 -3.68
CA GLU A 56 -2.83 12.02 -4.49
C GLU A 56 -3.50 11.71 -5.84
N LYS A 57 -3.03 10.70 -6.57
CA LYS A 57 -3.62 10.35 -7.86
C LYS A 57 -5.03 9.78 -7.76
N GLN A 58 -5.33 9.01 -6.72
CA GLN A 58 -6.69 8.53 -6.50
C GLN A 58 -7.67 9.69 -6.26
N LYS A 59 -7.23 10.76 -5.56
CA LYS A 59 -8.04 11.96 -5.35
C LYS A 59 -8.26 12.72 -6.65
N GLU A 60 -7.22 12.89 -7.47
CA GLU A 60 -7.34 13.58 -8.76
C GLU A 60 -8.32 12.89 -9.72
N MET A 61 -8.41 11.55 -9.71
CA MET A 61 -9.32 10.80 -10.59
C MET A 61 -10.80 10.86 -10.16
N LYS A 62 -11.09 11.33 -8.94
CA LYS A 62 -12.46 11.46 -8.41
C LYS A 62 -13.07 12.84 -8.69
N HIS A 63 -12.30 13.75 -9.25
CA HIS A 63 -12.70 15.10 -9.67
C HIS A 63 -12.80 15.19 -11.19
#